data_AF-A0A7U9CP82-F1
#
_entry.id   AF-A0A7U9CP82-F1
#
_cell.length_a   1.000
_cell.length_b   1.000
_cell.length_c   1.000
_cell.angle_alpha   90.00
_cell.angle_beta   90.00
_cell.angle_gamma   90.00
#
_symmetry.space_group_name_H-M   'P 1'
#
loop_
_entity.id
_entity.type
_entity.pdbx_description
1 polymer ?
#
loop_
_entity_poly.entity_id
_entity_poly.type
_entity_poly.pdbx_seq_one_letter_code
_entity_poly.pdbx_strand_id
1 'polypeptide(L)' 'MKKIAFIGCALLLVSSLGFAKDDHHECESALDKLKAAGEQDFVSTGHHEHQQAKEAHASGDYKKCADQASKALDHLKQG' A
#
# COMPACT_ATOMS: atom_id res chain seq x y z
N MET A 1 -38.79 10.75 -14.85
CA MET A 1 -37.69 11.66 -14.47
C MET A 1 -37.38 11.50 -12.99
N LYS A 2 -36.09 11.61 -12.64
CA LYS A 2 -35.48 11.76 -11.30
C LYS A 2 -34.99 10.50 -10.53
N LYS A 3 -33.68 10.31 -10.67
CA LYS A 3 -32.63 10.23 -9.63
C LYS A 3 -32.40 8.87 -8.96
N ILE A 4 -31.35 8.24 -9.50
CA ILE A 4 -30.41 7.30 -8.91
C ILE A 4 -30.25 7.50 -7.40
N ALA A 5 -30.42 6.42 -6.64
CA ALA A 5 -29.71 6.20 -5.39
C ALA A 5 -29.17 4.78 -5.45
N PHE A 6 -27.93 4.66 -5.94
CA PHE A 6 -27.14 3.43 -5.91
C PHE A 6 -27.02 3.03 -4.43
N ILE A 7 -27.64 1.91 -4.09
CA ILE A 7 -27.59 1.30 -2.75
C ILE A 7 -26.11 1.08 -2.41
N GLY A 8 -25.73 1.62 -1.25
CA GLY A 8 -24.36 1.80 -0.79
C GLY A 8 -23.49 0.57 -0.98
N CYS A 9 -22.49 0.72 -1.85
CA CYS A 9 -21.35 -0.15 -1.91
C CYS A 9 -20.38 0.28 -0.80
N ALA A 10 -19.99 -0.68 0.05
CA ALA A 10 -18.73 -0.80 0.80
C ALA A 10 -18.00 0.52 1.17
N LEU A 11 -17.61 0.72 2.42
CA LEU A 11 -16.38 0.10 2.90
C LEU A 11 -16.40 0.04 4.44
N LEU A 12 -16.19 -1.18 4.92
CA LEU A 12 -15.65 -1.43 6.25
C LEU A 12 -14.28 -0.75 6.38
N LEU A 13 -13.74 -0.74 7.61
CA LEU A 13 -12.35 -0.44 8.00
C LEU A 13 -12.14 0.93 8.67
N VAL A 14 -12.80 1.13 9.82
CA VAL A 14 -12.14 1.80 10.94
C VAL A 14 -11.88 0.72 11.99
N SER A 15 -10.60 0.44 12.26
CA SER A 15 -10.00 0.13 13.58
C SER A 15 -8.72 -0.73 13.45
N SER A 16 -7.70 -0.21 12.77
CA SER A 16 -6.30 -0.65 12.92
C SER A 16 -5.63 0.00 14.15
N LEU A 17 -6.36 0.16 15.26
CA LEU A 17 -5.92 0.95 16.42
C LEU A 17 -5.00 0.16 17.39
N GLY A 18 -4.70 -1.11 17.12
CA GLY A 18 -3.97 -1.99 18.05
C GLY A 18 -2.51 -2.30 17.70
N PHE A 19 -2.10 -2.16 16.44
CA PHE A 19 -0.78 -2.61 15.96
C PHE A 19 -0.04 -1.58 15.12
N ALA A 20 -0.62 -0.38 14.98
CA ALA A 20 -0.14 0.68 14.10
C ALA A 20 1.33 1.06 14.31
N LYS A 21 1.92 0.90 15.50
CA LYS A 21 3.36 1.19 15.72
C LYS A 21 4.29 0.12 15.12
N ASP A 22 3.92 -1.15 15.26
CA ASP A 22 4.68 -2.27 14.71
C ASP A 22 4.50 -2.32 13.20
N ASP A 23 3.24 -2.20 12.75
CA ASP A 23 2.88 -2.11 11.34
C ASP A 23 3.53 -0.89 10.66
N HIS A 24 3.64 0.26 11.35
CA HIS A 24 4.32 1.46 10.82
C HIS A 24 5.79 1.20 10.55
N HIS A 25 6.49 0.58 11.49
CA HIS A 25 7.90 0.26 11.30
C HIS A 25 8.09 -0.76 10.16
N GLU A 26 7.19 -1.75 10.07
CA GLU A 26 7.21 -2.75 9.01
C GLU A 26 6.95 -2.11 7.62
N CYS A 27 5.96 -1.23 7.53
CA CYS A 27 5.67 -0.43 6.34
C CYS A 27 6.86 0.45 5.92
N GLU A 28 7.47 1.20 6.85
CA GLU A 28 8.63 2.02 6.53
C GLU A 28 9.82 1.17 6.07
N SER A 29 10.09 0.03 6.74
CA SER A 29 11.15 -0.88 6.32
C SER A 29 10.88 -1.47 4.93
N ALA A 30 9.63 -1.81 4.62
CA ALA A 30 9.25 -2.35 3.33
C ALA A 30 9.36 -1.27 2.23
N LEU A 31 8.96 -0.03 2.50
CA LEU A 31 9.12 1.11 1.60
C LEU A 31 10.59 1.45 1.34
N ASP A 32 11.44 1.40 2.36
CA ASP A 32 12.89 1.65 2.22
C ASP A 32 13.55 0.56 1.36
N LYS A 33 13.23 -0.72 1.60
CA LYS A 33 13.67 -1.83 0.75
C LYS A 33 13.17 -1.70 -0.69
N LEU A 34 11.92 -1.28 -0.87
CA LEU A 34 11.34 -1.06 -2.19
C LEU A 34 12.03 0.10 -2.92
N LYS A 35 12.39 1.16 -2.22
CA LYS A 35 13.18 2.27 -2.76
C LYS A 35 14.58 1.80 -3.15
N ALA A 36 15.26 1.06 -2.28
CA ALA A 36 16.59 0.51 -2.53
C ALA A 36 16.60 -0.46 -3.73
N ALA A 37 15.55 -1.29 -3.88
CA ALA A 37 15.37 -2.18 -5.02
C ALA A 37 15.00 -1.40 -6.31
N GLY A 38 14.09 -0.43 -6.21
CA GLY A 38 13.62 0.37 -7.35
C GLY A 38 14.64 1.40 -7.87
N GLU A 39 15.65 1.77 -7.08
CA GLU A 39 16.82 2.53 -7.57
C GLU A 39 17.72 1.67 -8.48
N GLN A 40 17.67 0.33 -8.38
CA GLN A 40 18.38 -0.58 -9.28
C GLN A 40 17.54 -0.99 -10.50
N ASP A 41 16.23 -1.21 -10.31
CA ASP A 41 15.29 -1.64 -11.36
C ASP A 41 14.24 -0.55 -11.64
N PHE A 42 14.74 0.64 -12.01
CA PHE A 42 13.90 1.79 -12.28
C PHE A 42 12.98 1.51 -13.49
N VAL A 43 11.66 1.45 -13.19
CA VAL A 43 10.55 1.78 -14.08
C VAL A 43 10.12 0.68 -15.05
N SER A 44 9.07 -0.04 -14.67
CA SER A 44 7.88 -0.15 -15.54
C SER A 44 6.70 -0.83 -14.82
N THR A 45 6.96 -1.85 -14.01
CA THR A 45 5.90 -2.76 -13.54
C THR A 45 5.42 -2.48 -12.11
N GLY A 46 6.30 -2.08 -11.19
CA GLY A 46 5.95 -1.91 -9.76
C GLY A 46 5.41 -0.55 -9.33
N HIS A 47 5.11 0.38 -10.26
CA HIS A 47 4.67 1.74 -9.90
C HIS A 47 3.34 1.78 -9.17
N HIS A 48 2.43 0.86 -9.50
CA HIS A 48 1.08 0.87 -8.96
C HIS A 48 1.09 0.45 -7.49
N GLU A 49 1.73 -0.67 -7.16
CA GLU A 49 1.82 -1.14 -5.76
C GLU A 49 2.65 -0.18 -4.90
N HIS A 50 3.74 0.39 -5.43
CA HIS A 50 4.53 1.39 -4.71
C HIS A 50 3.71 2.64 -4.37
N GLN A 51 2.87 3.11 -5.30
CA GLN A 51 2.00 4.25 -5.05
C GLN A 51 0.91 3.91 -4.04
N GLN A 52 0.28 2.73 -4.14
CA GLN A 52 -0.68 2.26 -3.15
C GLN A 52 -0.07 2.14 -1.74
N ALA A 53 1.17 1.67 -1.63
CA ALA A 53 1.87 1.59 -0.36
C ALA A 53 2.09 2.98 0.27
N LYS A 54 2.46 3.98 -0.53
CA LYS A 54 2.62 5.38 -0.10
C LYS A 54 1.29 6.01 0.32
N GLU A 55 0.22 5.77 -0.42
CA GLU A 55 -1.11 6.25 -0.09
C GLU A 55 -1.62 5.62 1.21
N ALA A 56 -1.40 4.32 1.40
CA ALA A 56 -1.73 3.60 2.63
C ALA A 56 -0.91 4.10 3.84
N HIS A 57 0.38 4.38 3.65
CA HIS A 57 1.21 5.02 4.68
C HIS A 57 0.67 6.41 5.04
N ALA A 58 0.32 7.23 4.05
CA ALA A 58 -0.25 8.57 4.27
C ALA A 58 -1.63 8.53 4.95
N SER A 59 -2.43 7.48 4.74
CA SER A 59 -3.70 7.28 5.42
C SER A 59 -3.59 6.63 6.80
N GLY A 60 -2.39 6.20 7.22
CA GLY A 60 -2.17 5.46 8.46
C GLY A 60 -2.63 4.00 8.42
N ASP A 61 -2.83 3.44 7.23
CA ASP A 61 -3.13 2.02 7.01
C ASP A 61 -1.83 1.26 6.78
N TYR A 62 -1.03 1.16 7.85
CA TYR A 62 0.33 0.62 7.76
C TYR A 62 0.38 -0.85 7.38
N LYS A 63 -0.63 -1.64 7.79
CA LYS A 63 -0.75 -3.04 7.36
C LYS A 63 -0.88 -3.14 5.84
N LYS A 64 -1.79 -2.35 5.25
CA LYS A 64 -1.96 -2.31 3.80
C LYS A 64 -0.71 -1.76 3.11
N CYS A 65 -0.01 -0.81 3.72
CA CYS A 65 1.29 -0.35 3.22
C CYS A 65 2.31 -1.50 3.15
N ALA A 66 2.50 -2.26 4.23
CA ALA A 66 3.44 -3.37 4.29
C ALA A 66 3.12 -4.45 3.25
N ASP A 67 1.83 -4.80 3.10
CA ASP A 67 1.36 -5.75 2.10
C ASP A 67 1.66 -5.28 0.67
N GLN A 68 1.32 -4.02 0.34
CA GLN A 68 1.55 -3.46 -1.01
C GLN A 68 3.05 -3.26 -1.30
N ALA A 69 3.83 -2.83 -0.32
CA ALA A 69 5.27 -2.65 -0.48
C ALA A 69 5.99 -3.99 -0.67
N SER A 70 5.60 -5.04 0.07
CA SER A 70 6.13 -6.39 -0.11
C SER A 70 5.78 -6.95 -1.49
N LYS A 71 4.54 -6.74 -1.92
CA LYS A 71 4.09 -7.17 -3.26
C LYS A 71 4.86 -6.46 -4.37
N ALA A 72 5.07 -5.15 -4.25
CA ALA A 72 5.91 -4.38 -5.19
C ALA A 72 7.33 -4.93 -5.26
N LEU A 73 7.91 -5.30 -4.11
CA LEU A 73 9.26 -5.86 -4.01
C LEU A 73 9.37 -7.26 -4.63
N ASP A 74 8.34 -8.10 -4.48
CA ASP A 74 8.27 -9.39 -5.17
C ASP A 74 8.12 -9.22 -6.68
N HIS A 75 7.38 -8.21 -7.14
CA HIS A 75 7.29 -7.87 -8.56
C HIS A 75 8.64 -7.42 -9.13
N LEU A 76 9.47 -6.70 -8.37
CA LEU A 76 10.83 -6.36 -8.79
C LEU A 76 11.74 -7.59 -8.87
N LYS A 77 11.63 -8.54 -7.93
CA LYS A 77 12.43 -9.78 -7.96
C LYS A 77 12.06 -10.74 -9.09
N GLN A 78 10.82 -10.67 -9.58
CA GLN A 78 10.32 -11.52 -10.66
C GLN A 78 10.49 -10.88 -12.05
N GLY A 79 10.94 -9.62 -12.11
CA GLY A 79 11.19 -8.85 -13.33
C GLY A 79 12.56 -9.10 -13.93
#